data_AF-A0A933VGV3-F1
#
_entry.id   AF-A0A933VGV3-F1
#
_cell.length_a   1.000
_cell.length_b   1.000
_cell.length_c   1.000
_cell.angle_alpha   90.00
_cell.angle_beta   90.00
_cell.angle_gamma   90.00
#
_symmetry.space_group_name_H-M   'P 1'
#
loop_
_entity.id
_entity.type
_entity.pdbx_description
1 polymer ?
#
loop_
_entity_poly.entity_id
_entity_poly.type
_entity_poly.pdbx_seq_one_letter_code
_entity_poly.pdbx_strand_id
1 'polypeptide(L)'
;MKFISKKLFISSFLILILLSALPAFAQIEGLENFGKAADYVADTSATPKEPAEIVGGLISTVLSVLGVIAVVLIIYAGFIWMTAAGNTEKIDKAKKILGNAVIGLIIILMAYSITYFVTRSLLNATR
;
A
#
# COMPACT_ATOMS: atom_id res chain seq x y z
N MET A 1 -33.21 -15.44 15.18
CA MET A 1 -33.14 -14.76 13.86
C MET A 1 -32.32 -13.45 13.86
N LYS A 2 -32.29 -12.64 14.94
CA LYS A 2 -31.54 -11.35 15.01
C LYS A 2 -30.01 -11.40 14.79
N PHE A 3 -29.35 -12.54 14.97
CA PHE A 3 -27.89 -12.67 14.79
C PHE A 3 -27.45 -12.84 13.33
N ILE A 4 -28.32 -13.43 12.48
CA ILE A 4 -28.02 -13.68 11.07
C ILE A 4 -28.13 -12.38 10.28
N SER A 5 -29.11 -11.53 10.58
CA SER A 5 -29.24 -10.20 9.96
C SER A 5 -28.09 -9.24 10.31
N LYS A 6 -27.55 -9.29 11.54
CA LYS A 6 -26.36 -8.51 11.92
C LYS A 6 -25.09 -8.95 11.20
N LYS A 7 -24.88 -10.26 11.01
CA LYS A 7 -23.73 -10.79 10.25
C LYS A 7 -23.85 -10.50 8.75
N LEU A 8 -25.07 -10.55 8.20
CA LEU A 8 -25.35 -10.16 6.82
C LEU A 8 -25.09 -8.65 6.59
N PHE A 9 -25.43 -7.81 7.58
CA PHE A 9 -25.18 -6.37 7.52
C PHE A 9 -23.70 -6.02 7.62
N ILE A 10 -22.95 -6.68 8.52
CA ILE A 10 -21.48 -6.53 8.61
C ILE A 10 -20.80 -7.01 7.32
N SER A 11 -21.25 -8.12 6.72
CA SER A 11 -20.68 -8.64 5.48
C SER A 11 -20.97 -7.75 4.28
N SER A 12 -22.17 -7.15 4.23
CA SER A 12 -22.54 -6.18 3.19
C SER A 12 -21.71 -4.89 3.31
N PHE A 13 -21.49 -4.41 4.55
CA PHE A 13 -20.65 -3.23 4.80
C PHE A 13 -19.17 -3.49 4.47
N LEU A 14 -18.66 -4.70 4.75
CA LEU A 14 -17.32 -5.10 4.37
C LEU A 14 -17.16 -5.18 2.84
N ILE A 15 -18.18 -5.67 2.13
CA ILE A 15 -18.21 -5.70 0.65
C ILE A 15 -18.28 -4.30 0.06
N LEU A 16 -19.01 -3.37 0.67
CA LEU A 16 -19.09 -1.99 0.21
C LEU A 16 -17.77 -1.23 0.40
N ILE A 17 -17.08 -1.47 1.53
CA ILE A 17 -15.72 -0.97 1.76
C ILE A 17 -14.75 -1.55 0.73
N LEU A 18 -14.84 -2.86 0.45
CA LEU A 18 -13.99 -3.54 -0.53
C LEU A 18 -14.23 -3.02 -1.95
N LEU A 19 -15.49 -2.69 -2.29
CA LEU A 19 -15.86 -2.13 -3.59
C LEU A 19 -15.41 -0.67 -3.75
N SER A 20 -15.40 0.11 -2.66
CA SER A 20 -14.85 1.48 -2.66
C SER A 20 -13.33 1.52 -2.74
N ALA A 21 -12.65 0.42 -2.45
CA ALA A 21 -11.21 0.27 -2.62
C ALA A 21 -10.81 -0.02 -4.08
N LEU A 22 -11.75 -0.38 -4.96
CA LEU A 22 -11.47 -0.62 -6.39
C LEU A 22 -10.73 0.56 -7.09
N PRO A 23 -11.14 1.84 -6.94
CA PRO A 23 -10.39 2.94 -7.53
C PRO A 23 -8.98 3.08 -6.92
N ALA A 24 -8.80 2.71 -5.65
CA ALA A 24 -7.47 2.66 -5.04
C ALA A 24 -6.62 1.54 -5.66
N PHE A 25 -7.21 0.39 -6.00
CA PHE A 25 -6.51 -0.69 -6.71
C PHE A 25 -6.25 -0.40 -8.20
N ALA A 26 -7.10 0.37 -8.88
CA ALA A 26 -6.92 0.78 -10.27
C ALA A 26 -5.83 1.85 -10.46
N GLN A 27 -5.52 2.62 -9.41
CA GLN A 27 -4.39 3.56 -9.39
C GLN A 27 -3.09 2.94 -8.87
N ILE A 28 -3.10 1.67 -8.43
CA ILE A 28 -1.86 0.97 -8.12
C ILE A 28 -1.24 0.55 -9.45
N GLU A 29 -0.45 1.48 -10.00
CA GLU A 29 0.57 1.24 -11.02
C GLU A 29 1.53 0.09 -10.62
N GLY A 30 1.54 -0.30 -9.34
CA GLY A 30 2.40 -1.33 -8.76
C GLY A 30 2.32 -2.73 -9.36
N LEU A 31 1.16 -3.19 -9.86
CA LEU A 31 1.05 -4.55 -10.41
C LEU A 31 1.64 -4.67 -11.82
N GLU A 32 1.48 -3.64 -12.65
CA GLU A 32 2.15 -3.55 -13.96
C GLU A 32 3.65 -3.26 -13.78
N ASN A 33 4.02 -2.50 -12.74
CA ASN A 33 5.42 -2.21 -12.42
C ASN A 33 6.18 -3.41 -11.83
N PHE A 34 5.50 -4.38 -11.21
CA PHE A 34 6.11 -5.67 -10.85
C PHE A 34 6.65 -6.42 -12.07
N GLY A 35 5.91 -6.41 -13.19
CA GLY A 35 6.37 -6.97 -14.46
C GLY A 35 7.45 -6.11 -15.12
N LYS A 36 7.33 -4.79 -15.03
CA LYS A 36 8.34 -3.87 -15.57
C LYS A 36 9.65 -3.89 -14.79
N ALA A 37 9.69 -4.13 -13.48
CA ALA A 37 10.95 -4.24 -12.75
C ALA A 37 11.76 -5.49 -13.13
N ALA A 38 11.10 -6.60 -13.50
CA ALA A 38 11.79 -7.73 -14.10
C ALA A 38 12.38 -7.35 -15.47
N ASP A 39 11.68 -6.52 -16.25
CA ASP A 39 12.12 -6.01 -17.55
C ASP A 39 13.23 -4.93 -17.43
N TYR A 40 13.17 -4.06 -16.43
CA TYR A 40 14.21 -3.05 -16.13
C TYR A 40 15.56 -3.66 -15.72
N VAL A 41 15.55 -4.87 -15.13
CA VAL A 41 16.76 -5.60 -14.71
C VAL A 41 17.24 -6.58 -15.78
N ALA A 42 16.33 -7.09 -16.63
CA ALA A 42 16.65 -8.03 -17.72
C ALA A 42 17.04 -7.33 -19.04
N ASP A 43 16.59 -6.09 -19.26
CA ASP A 43 16.87 -5.35 -20.48
C ASP A 43 18.29 -4.76 -20.47
N THR A 44 19.23 -5.58 -20.93
CA THR A 44 20.60 -5.20 -21.28
C THR A 44 20.69 -4.45 -22.63
N SER A 45 19.55 -4.12 -23.26
CA SER A 45 19.58 -3.39 -24.52
C SER A 45 19.98 -1.92 -24.28
N ALA A 46 21.00 -1.52 -25.04
CA ALA A 46 21.72 -0.25 -25.00
C ALA A 46 20.86 0.96 -25.42
N THR A 47 19.75 1.20 -24.73
CA THR A 47 19.07 2.49 -24.69
C THR A 47 19.58 3.23 -23.45
N PRO A 48 20.04 4.48 -23.55
CA PRO A 48 20.43 5.25 -22.37
C PRO A 48 19.16 5.57 -21.58
N LYS A 49 18.75 4.64 -20.71
CA LYS A 49 17.69 4.88 -19.73
C LYS A 49 18.23 5.93 -18.76
N GLU A 50 17.53 7.04 -18.62
CA GLU A 50 17.91 8.04 -17.65
C GLU A 50 17.92 7.39 -16.24
N PRO A 51 18.88 7.73 -15.37
CA PRO A 51 18.92 7.19 -14.00
C PRO A 51 17.60 7.36 -13.25
N ALA A 52 16.81 8.38 -13.59
CA ALA A 52 15.49 8.64 -13.04
C ALA A 52 14.45 7.55 -13.36
N GLU A 53 14.49 6.93 -14.54
CA GLU A 53 13.53 5.89 -14.94
C GLU A 53 13.79 4.56 -14.22
N ILE A 54 15.07 4.17 -14.11
CA ILE A 54 15.49 2.97 -13.37
C ILE A 54 15.11 3.10 -11.90
N VAL A 55 15.35 4.26 -11.30
CA VAL A 55 15.00 4.55 -9.91
C VAL A 55 13.48 4.59 -9.72
N GLY A 56 12.72 5.18 -10.65
CA GLY A 56 11.26 5.21 -10.62
C GLY A 56 10.63 3.81 -10.66
N GLY A 57 11.11 2.94 -11.54
CA GLY A 57 10.64 1.54 -11.66
C GLY A 57 10.91 0.70 -10.41
N LEU A 58 12.11 0.85 -9.82
CA LEU A 58 12.47 0.16 -8.58
C LEU A 58 11.60 0.62 -7.40
N ILE A 59 11.42 1.93 -7.25
CA ILE A 59 10.61 2.52 -6.17
C ILE A 59 9.16 2.06 -6.27
N SER A 60 8.58 2.09 -7.48
CA SER A 60 7.19 1.64 -7.70
C SER A 60 6.99 0.16 -7.31
N THR A 61 7.96 -0.69 -7.65
CA THR A 61 7.92 -2.12 -7.31
C THR A 61 7.97 -2.34 -5.81
N VAL A 62 8.91 -1.70 -5.12
CA VAL A 62 9.01 -1.79 -3.66
C VAL A 62 7.75 -1.24 -2.99
N LEU A 63 7.20 -0.12 -3.46
CA LEU A 63 5.96 0.47 -2.95
C LEU A 63 4.78 -0.48 -3.05
N SER A 64 4.67 -1.20 -4.16
CA SER A 64 3.56 -2.14 -4.39
C SER A 64 3.58 -3.31 -3.40
N VAL A 65 4.76 -3.90 -3.14
CA VAL A 65 4.94 -4.97 -2.14
C VAL A 65 4.59 -4.44 -0.75
N LEU A 66 5.13 -3.27 -0.39
CA LEU A 66 4.92 -2.65 0.92
C LEU A 66 3.45 -2.30 1.15
N GLY A 67 2.74 -1.81 0.12
CA GLY A 67 1.32 -1.50 0.19
C GLY A 67 0.46 -2.73 0.53
N VAL A 68 0.72 -3.87 -0.13
CA VAL A 68 0.03 -5.13 0.15
C VAL A 68 0.29 -5.59 1.59
N ILE A 69 1.55 -5.53 2.05
CA ILE A 69 1.92 -5.90 3.42
C ILE A 69 1.20 -4.98 4.44
N ALA A 70 1.15 -3.67 4.18
CA ALA A 70 0.48 -2.72 5.05
C ALA A 70 -1.02 -3.06 5.21
N VAL A 71 -1.71 -3.40 4.12
CA VAL A 71 -3.12 -3.81 4.16
C VAL A 71 -3.31 -5.09 5.00
N VAL A 72 -2.44 -6.09 4.81
CA VAL A 72 -2.49 -7.34 5.59
C VAL A 72 -2.29 -7.08 7.08
N LEU A 73 -1.35 -6.21 7.46
CA LEU A 73 -1.10 -5.85 8.85
C LEU A 73 -2.28 -5.12 9.49
N ILE A 74 -2.95 -4.22 8.75
CA ILE A 74 -4.15 -3.52 9.22
C ILE A 74 -5.29 -4.51 9.47
N ILE A 75 -5.53 -5.46 8.56
CA ILE A 75 -6.55 -6.50 8.72
C ILE A 75 -6.23 -7.38 9.93
N TYR A 76 -4.98 -7.80 10.09
CA TYR A 76 -4.54 -8.62 11.23
C TYR A 76 -4.74 -7.89 12.57
N ALA A 77 -4.34 -6.62 12.64
CA ALA A 77 -4.56 -5.79 13.83
C ALA A 77 -6.06 -5.61 14.13
N GLY A 78 -6.87 -5.39 13.10
CA GLY A 78 -8.33 -5.29 13.22
C GLY A 78 -8.97 -6.57 13.78
N PHE A 79 -8.52 -7.73 13.32
CA PHE A 79 -8.99 -9.03 13.84
C PHE A 79 -8.65 -9.22 15.32
N ILE A 80 -7.42 -8.87 15.74
CA ILE A 80 -7.02 -8.94 17.15
C ILE A 80 -7.87 -7.99 17.99
N TRP A 81 -8.14 -6.79 17.49
CA TRP A 81 -8.95 -5.80 18.20
C TRP A 81 -10.40 -6.27 18.37
N MET A 82 -11.00 -6.82 17.30
CA MET A 82 -12.37 -7.35 17.32
C MET A 82 -12.51 -8.61 18.21
N THR A 83 -11.47 -9.44 18.30
CA THR A 83 -11.46 -10.67 19.11
C THR A 83 -10.96 -10.46 20.55
N ALA A 84 -10.61 -9.23 20.93
CA ALA A 84 -10.07 -8.94 22.25
C ALA A 84 -11.09 -9.14 23.39
N ALA A 85 -12.39 -9.06 23.12
CA ALA A 85 -13.48 -9.37 24.07
C ALA A 85 -13.32 -8.74 25.48
N GLY A 86 -12.72 -7.54 25.58
CA GLY A 86 -12.47 -6.83 26.84
C GLY A 86 -11.11 -7.10 27.49
N ASN A 87 -10.27 -7.97 26.92
CA ASN A 87 -8.88 -8.13 27.34
C ASN A 87 -8.05 -6.90 26.91
N THR A 88 -7.64 -6.10 27.90
CA THR A 88 -6.87 -4.85 27.72
C THR A 88 -5.53 -5.08 27.04
N GLU A 89 -4.86 -6.20 27.29
CA GLU A 89 -3.56 -6.53 26.68
C GLU A 89 -3.68 -6.73 25.16
N LYS A 90 -4.74 -7.42 24.72
CA LYS A 90 -5.01 -7.63 23.28
C LYS A 90 -5.40 -6.32 22.59
N ILE A 91 -6.15 -5.45 23.27
CA ILE A 91 -6.53 -4.13 22.77
C ILE A 91 -5.29 -3.26 22.58
N ASP A 92 -4.41 -3.19 23.58
CA ASP A 92 -3.19 -2.38 23.50
C ASP A 92 -2.22 -2.92 22.45
N LYS A 93 -2.11 -4.24 22.32
CA LYS A 93 -1.31 -4.86 21.26
C LYS A 93 -1.86 -4.49 19.87
N ALA A 94 -3.17 -4.58 19.66
CA ALA A 94 -3.79 -4.22 18.39
C ALA A 94 -3.58 -2.72 18.07
N LYS A 95 -3.75 -1.83 19.06
CA LYS A 95 -3.50 -0.39 18.90
C LYS A 95 -2.05 -0.09 18.53
N LYS A 96 -1.08 -0.77 19.15
CA LYS A 96 0.35 -0.61 18.80
C LYS A 96 0.64 -1.05 17.36
N ILE A 97 0.11 -2.20 16.94
CA ILE A 97 0.28 -2.68 15.56
C ILE A 97 -0.36 -1.69 14.57
N LEU A 98 -1.57 -1.21 14.87
CA LEU A 98 -2.27 -0.25 14.02
C LEU A 98 -1.50 1.08 13.92
N GLY A 99 -1.00 1.59 15.05
CA GLY A 99 -0.19 2.81 15.09
C GLY A 99 1.09 2.66 14.26
N ASN A 100 1.80 1.56 14.42
CA ASN A 100 3.01 1.27 13.63
C ASN A 100 2.71 1.11 12.14
N ALA A 101 1.60 0.48 11.77
CA ALA A 101 1.18 0.33 10.38
C ALA A 101 0.85 1.69 9.72
N VAL A 102 0.16 2.58 10.46
CA VAL A 102 -0.16 3.93 9.97
C VAL A 102 1.11 4.76 9.79
N ILE A 103 2.05 4.70 10.74
CA ILE A 103 3.33 5.40 10.64
C ILE A 103 4.13 4.89 9.43
N GLY A 104 4.18 3.58 9.22
CA GLY A 104 4.80 2.99 8.02
C GLY A 104 4.16 3.49 6.72
N LEU A 105 2.82 3.56 6.67
CA LEU A 105 2.10 4.08 5.50
C LEU A 105 2.43 5.55 5.22
N ILE A 106 2.50 6.38 6.26
CA ILE A 106 2.87 7.80 6.12
C ILE A 106 4.29 7.95 5.55
N ILE A 107 5.25 7.17 6.05
CA ILE A 107 6.64 7.19 5.56
C ILE A 107 6.70 6.83 4.07
N ILE A 108 5.96 5.81 3.64
CA ILE A 108 5.91 5.39 2.23
C ILE A 108 5.36 6.51 1.33
N LEU A 109 4.27 7.16 1.74
CA LEU A 109 3.66 8.27 1.00
C LEU A 109 4.59 9.49 0.92
N MET A 110 5.31 9.78 2.01
CA MET A 110 6.31 10.86 2.04
C MET A 110 7.49 10.57 1.12
N ALA A 111 8.03 9.35 1.17
CA ALA A 111 9.14 8.93 0.31
C ALA A 111 8.79 9.10 -1.18
N TYR A 112 7.60 8.62 -1.59
CA TYR A 112 7.12 8.79 -2.96
C TYR A 112 6.98 10.26 -3.38
N SER A 113 6.38 11.07 -2.50
CA SER A 113 6.19 12.50 -2.75
C SER A 113 7.52 13.23 -2.96
N ILE A 114 8.54 12.90 -2.16
CA ILE A 114 9.89 13.48 -2.28
C ILE A 114 10.53 13.06 -3.60
N THR A 115 10.51 11.78 -3.95
CA THR A 115 11.06 11.28 -5.23
C THR A 115 10.41 11.96 -6.42
N TYR A 116 9.08 12.09 -6.42
CA TYR A 116 8.33 12.76 -7.47
C TYR A 116 8.72 14.24 -7.58
N PHE A 117 8.86 14.92 -6.45
CA PHE A 117 9.28 16.32 -6.40
C PHE A 117 10.69 16.53 -6.97
N VAL A 118 11.66 15.69 -6.59
CA VAL A 118 13.04 15.77 -7.09
C VAL A 118 13.08 15.52 -8.60
N THR A 119 12.42 14.46 -9.07
CA THR A 119 12.38 14.11 -10.50
C THR A 119 11.80 15.24 -11.34
N ARG A 120 10.69 15.82 -10.88
CA ARG A 120 10.04 16.95 -11.57
C ARG A 120 10.87 18.23 -11.53
N SER A 121 11.62 18.46 -10.45
CA SER A 121 12.53 19.60 -10.33
C SER A 121 13.69 19.50 -11.32
N LEU A 122 14.26 18.31 -11.49
CA LEU A 122 15.31 18.07 -12.49
C LEU A 122 14.80 18.22 -13.92
N LEU A 123 13.61 17.66 -14.22
CA LEU A 123 13.01 17.72 -15.56
C LEU A 123 12.66 19.15 -16.01
N ASN A 124 12.30 20.03 -15.06
CA ASN A 124 12.00 21.43 -15.33
C ASN A 124 13.28 22.30 -15.42
N ALA A 125 14.37 21.91 -14.75
CA ALA A 125 15.62 22.67 -14.75
C ALA A 125 16.45 22.46 -16.03
N THR A 126 16.22 21.37 -16.76
CA THR A 126 16.90 21.06 -18.04
C THR A 126 16.19 21.64 -19.27
N ARG A 127 14.99 22.21 -19.12
CA ARG A 127 14.26 22.91 -20.19
C ARG A 127 14.48 24.42 -20.17
#